data_AF-A0A435Y222-F1
#
_entry.id   AF-A0A435Y222-F1
#
_cell.length_a   1.000
_cell.length_b   1.000
_cell.length_c   1.000
_cell.angle_alpha   90.00
_cell.angle_beta   90.00
_cell.angle_gamma   90.00
#
_symmetry.space_group_name_H-M   'P 1'
#
loop_
_entity.id
_entity.type
_entity.pdbx_description
1 polymer ?
#
loop_
_entity_poly.entity_id
_entity_poly.type
_entity_poly.pdbx_seq_one_letter_code
_entity_poly.pdbx_strand_id
1 'polypeptide(L)'
;VFVYVWLPFMILPVQAALERVPGNLVEASSDLGASPGQTFRNVLFPLALPGIVAGSIFTFSLTLGDYIIPQIIGTSRLFIGQAVYSQQGTAGNIPLAAAFTVVPIVIMGFYLWGAKRMGAFDAL
;
A
#
# COMPACT_ATOMS: atom_id res chain seq x y z
N VAL A 1 -12.85 -1.56 -8.64
CA VAL A 1 -12.57 -0.13 -8.92
C VAL A 1 -11.28 0.32 -8.26
N PHE A 2 -11.14 0.23 -6.93
CA PHE A 2 -9.92 0.67 -6.24
C PHE A 2 -8.62 0.08 -6.79
N VAL A 3 -8.59 -1.20 -7.13
CA VAL A 3 -7.42 -1.84 -7.74
C VAL A 3 -6.98 -1.08 -9.00
N TYR A 4 -7.90 -0.76 -9.90
CA TYR A 4 -7.60 -0.05 -11.15
C TYR A 4 -7.11 1.38 -10.91
N VAL A 5 -7.74 2.10 -9.99
CA VAL A 5 -7.41 3.51 -9.69
C VAL A 5 -6.05 3.64 -8.99
N TRP A 6 -5.75 2.72 -8.06
CA TRP A 6 -4.53 2.77 -7.25
C TRP A 6 -3.37 1.95 -7.80
N LEU A 7 -3.57 1.21 -8.89
CA LEU A 7 -2.53 0.41 -9.55
C LEU A 7 -1.25 1.20 -9.83
N PRO A 8 -1.27 2.45 -10.34
CA PRO A 8 -0.04 3.20 -10.58
C PRO A 8 0.77 3.47 -9.30
N PHE A 9 0.08 3.71 -8.17
CA PHE A 9 0.71 3.95 -6.87
C PHE A 9 1.35 2.68 -6.28
N MET A 10 0.91 1.50 -6.73
CA MET A 10 1.58 0.23 -6.42
C MET A 10 2.76 -0.03 -7.35
N ILE A 11 2.59 0.22 -8.65
CA ILE A 11 3.60 -0.13 -9.66
C ILE A 11 4.84 0.74 -9.52
N LEU A 12 4.73 2.05 -9.31
CA LEU A 12 5.89 2.94 -9.30
C LEU A 12 6.91 2.56 -8.21
N PRO A 13 6.51 2.31 -6.94
CA PRO A 13 7.47 1.90 -5.91
C PRO A 13 8.05 0.50 -6.16
N VAL A 14 7.25 -0.42 -6.71
CA VAL A 14 7.72 -1.78 -7.05
C VAL A 14 8.73 -1.73 -8.18
N GLN A 15 8.47 -0.94 -9.22
CA GLN A 15 9.40 -0.72 -10.33
C GLN A 15 10.71 -0.11 -9.82
N ALA A 16 10.63 0.95 -9.01
CA ALA A 16 11.82 1.59 -8.44
C ALA A 16 12.63 0.65 -7.53
N ALA A 17 11.98 -0.32 -6.88
CA ALA A 17 12.70 -1.35 -6.10
C ALA A 17 13.36 -2.39 -7.00
N LEU A 18 12.68 -2.82 -8.07
CA LEU A 18 13.25 -3.76 -9.04
C LEU A 18 14.43 -3.17 -9.83
N GLU A 19 14.35 -1.89 -10.23
CA GLU A 19 15.43 -1.20 -10.93
C GLU A 19 16.70 -1.03 -10.08
N ARG A 20 16.56 -1.04 -8.75
CA ARG A 20 17.69 -1.00 -7.81
C ARG A 20 18.39 -2.35 -7.64
N VAL A 21 17.80 -3.46 -8.11
CA VAL A 21 18.42 -4.78 -7.99
C VAL A 21 19.64 -4.87 -8.90
N PRO A 22 20.85 -5.11 -8.35
CA PRO A 22 22.06 -5.27 -9.15
C PRO A 22 21.95 -6.47 -10.10
N GLY A 23 22.25 -6.26 -11.39
CA GLY A 23 22.15 -7.32 -12.42
C GLY A 23 23.04 -8.54 -12.14
N ASN A 24 24.17 -8.34 -11.45
CA ASN A 24 25.08 -9.43 -11.08
C ASN A 24 24.44 -10.47 -10.13
N LEU A 25 23.41 -10.11 -9.36
CA LEU A 25 22.68 -11.09 -8.53
C LEU A 25 21.83 -12.04 -9.37
N VAL A 26 21.31 -11.55 -10.50
CA VAL A 26 20.53 -12.35 -11.46
C VAL A 26 21.47 -13.27 -12.24
N GLU A 27 22.62 -12.75 -12.68
CA GLU A 27 23.67 -13.55 -13.35
C GLU A 27 24.20 -14.66 -12.43
N ALA A 28 24.57 -14.32 -11.18
CA ALA A 28 25.03 -15.30 -10.20
C ALA A 28 23.99 -16.39 -9.90
N SER A 29 22.69 -16.05 -9.91
CA SER A 29 21.64 -17.06 -9.75
C SER A 29 21.59 -18.03 -10.92
N SER A 30 21.84 -17.55 -12.14
CA SER A 30 21.90 -18.36 -13.35
C SER A 30 23.15 -19.25 -13.36
N ASP A 31 24.30 -18.73 -12.89
CA ASP A 31 25.55 -19.48 -12.76
C ASP A 31 25.42 -20.66 -11.77
N LEU A 32 24.58 -20.50 -10.74
CA LEU A 32 24.24 -21.57 -9.79
C LEU A 32 23.19 -22.56 -10.32
N GLY A 33 22.75 -22.41 -11.58
CA GLY A 33 21.76 -23.28 -12.23
C GLY A 33 20.32 -23.01 -11.81
N ALA A 34 20.01 -21.83 -11.26
CA ALA A 34 18.63 -21.48 -10.92
C ALA A 34 17.76 -21.28 -12.17
N SER A 35 16.57 -21.84 -12.15
CA SER A 35 15.50 -21.54 -13.11
C SER A 35 14.95 -20.12 -12.90
N PRO A 36 14.34 -19.48 -13.92
CA PRO A 36 13.79 -18.13 -13.80
C PRO A 36 12.81 -17.94 -12.63
N GLY A 37 11.99 -18.96 -12.33
CA GLY A 37 11.07 -18.92 -11.18
C GLY A 37 11.79 -18.96 -9.82
N GLN A 38 12.91 -19.67 -9.73
CA GLN A 38 13.75 -19.70 -8.53
C GLN A 38 14.48 -18.37 -8.33
N THR A 39 15.04 -17.79 -9.40
CA THR A 39 15.64 -16.44 -9.37
C THR A 39 14.61 -15.39 -8.92
N PHE A 40 13.38 -15.45 -9.45
CA PHE A 40 12.32 -14.56 -9.00
C PHE A 40 12.05 -14.69 -7.51
N ARG A 41 11.79 -15.91 -7.01
CA ARG A 41 11.36 -16.12 -5.62
C ARG A 41 12.48 -15.89 -4.60
N ASN A 42 13.72 -16.22 -4.94
CA ASN A 42 14.85 -16.21 -4.01
C ASN A 42 15.72 -14.94 -4.11
N VAL A 43 15.69 -14.23 -5.23
CA VAL A 43 16.50 -13.01 -5.45
C VAL A 43 15.60 -11.80 -5.63
N LEU A 44 14.78 -11.76 -6.69
CA LEU A 44 14.01 -10.55 -7.03
C LEU A 44 12.93 -10.23 -6.00
N PHE A 45 12.14 -11.21 -5.58
CA PHE A 45 11.02 -11.03 -4.65
C PHE A 45 11.45 -10.47 -3.28
N PRO A 46 12.44 -11.05 -2.56
CA PRO A 46 12.88 -10.49 -1.29
C PRO A 46 13.52 -9.10 -1.44
N LEU A 47 14.23 -8.83 -2.54
CA LEU A 47 14.83 -7.51 -2.80
C LEU A 47 13.80 -6.46 -3.22
N ALA A 48 12.71 -6.86 -3.88
CA ALA A 48 11.60 -5.98 -4.24
C ALA A 48 10.58 -5.79 -3.11
N LEU A 49 10.64 -6.59 -2.05
CA LEU A 49 9.75 -6.54 -0.90
C LEU A 49 9.61 -5.12 -0.29
N PRO A 50 10.70 -4.35 -0.11
CA PRO A 50 10.63 -2.95 0.33
C PRO A 50 9.73 -2.08 -0.54
N GLY A 51 9.83 -2.21 -1.88
CA GLY A 51 9.00 -1.49 -2.83
C GLY A 51 7.54 -1.93 -2.80
N ILE A 52 7.28 -3.23 -2.63
CA ILE A 52 5.93 -3.79 -2.46
C ILE A 52 5.28 -3.22 -1.18
N VAL A 53 6.05 -3.16 -0.08
CA VAL A 53 5.58 -2.57 1.18
C VAL A 53 5.30 -1.08 1.02
N ALA A 54 6.18 -0.33 0.36
CA ALA A 54 5.94 1.10 0.08
C ALA A 54 4.69 1.34 -0.78
N GLY A 55 4.52 0.59 -1.87
CA GLY A 55 3.33 0.69 -2.73
C GLY A 55 2.04 0.31 -2.01
N SER A 56 2.08 -0.73 -1.18
CA SER A 56 0.91 -1.14 -0.38
C SER A 56 0.53 -0.11 0.67
N ILE A 57 1.50 0.58 1.30
CA ILE A 57 1.23 1.72 2.19
C ILE A 57 0.47 2.83 1.45
N PHE A 58 0.94 3.25 0.28
CA PHE A 58 0.27 4.30 -0.49
C PHE A 58 -1.15 3.90 -0.89
N THR A 59 -1.31 2.73 -1.50
CA THR A 59 -2.63 2.27 -1.96
C THR A 59 -3.61 2.04 -0.82
N PHE A 60 -3.15 1.52 0.31
CA PHE A 60 -3.98 1.33 1.50
C PHE A 60 -4.40 2.67 2.13
N SER A 61 -3.47 3.62 2.23
CA SER A 61 -3.74 4.97 2.74
C SER A 61 -4.78 5.70 1.90
N LEU A 62 -4.63 5.65 0.57
CA LEU A 62 -5.55 6.29 -0.36
C LEU A 62 -6.94 5.64 -0.32
N THR A 63 -7.00 4.31 -0.21
CA THR A 63 -8.29 3.59 -0.16
C THR A 63 -9.06 3.84 1.14
N LEU A 64 -8.38 3.90 2.30
CA LEU A 64 -9.05 4.17 3.59
C LEU A 64 -9.68 5.55 3.66
N GLY A 65 -9.05 6.55 3.03
CA GLY A 65 -9.52 7.93 2.99
C GLY A 65 -10.55 8.22 1.89
N ASP A 66 -10.77 7.30 0.96
CA ASP A 66 -11.63 7.54 -0.20
C ASP A 66 -13.11 7.55 0.19
N TYR A 67 -13.76 8.70 -0.02
CA TYR A 67 -15.20 8.86 0.13
C TYR A 67 -15.92 9.11 -1.20
N ILE A 68 -15.18 9.51 -2.25
CA ILE A 68 -15.73 9.94 -3.54
C ILE A 68 -16.10 8.72 -4.38
N ILE A 69 -15.18 7.75 -4.53
CA ILE A 69 -15.43 6.56 -5.35
C ILE A 69 -16.59 5.73 -4.80
N PRO A 70 -16.66 5.43 -3.49
CA PRO A 70 -17.82 4.77 -2.91
C PRO A 70 -19.12 5.55 -3.12
N GLN A 71 -19.08 6.89 -3.06
CA GLN A 71 -20.27 7.72 -3.19
C GLN A 71 -20.85 7.67 -4.60
N ILE A 72 -20.00 7.56 -5.62
CA ILE A 72 -20.43 7.51 -7.02
C ILE A 72 -20.83 6.08 -7.43
N ILE A 73 -20.15 5.05 -6.95
CA ILE A 73 -20.28 3.68 -7.49
C ILE A 73 -21.28 2.81 -6.73
N GLY A 74 -21.49 3.00 -5.43
CA GLY A 74 -22.43 2.15 -4.70
C GLY A 74 -22.73 2.59 -3.27
N THR A 75 -24.01 2.85 -3.00
CA THR A 75 -24.53 3.40 -1.73
C THR A 75 -24.87 2.33 -0.67
N SER A 76 -24.59 1.05 -0.93
CA SER A 76 -25.12 -0.04 -0.09
C SER A 76 -24.49 -0.13 1.30
N ARG A 77 -23.28 0.42 1.52
CA ARG A 77 -22.64 0.52 2.85
C ARG A 77 -21.78 1.77 2.94
N LEU A 78 -21.80 2.42 4.11
CA LEU A 78 -20.94 3.55 4.41
C LEU A 78 -19.49 3.08 4.56
N PHE A 79 -18.62 3.62 3.72
CA PHE A 79 -17.17 3.54 3.91
C PHE A 79 -16.76 4.53 5.01
N ILE A 80 -15.61 4.28 5.66
CA ILE A 80 -15.11 5.14 6.75
C ILE A 80 -14.96 6.59 6.27
N GLY A 81 -14.41 6.81 5.07
CA GLY A 81 -14.32 8.14 4.48
C GLY A 81 -15.67 8.83 4.32
N GLN A 82 -16.71 8.10 3.89
CA GLN A 82 -18.06 8.64 3.76
C GLN A 82 -18.71 8.94 5.12
N ALA A 83 -18.45 8.11 6.13
CA ALA A 83 -18.94 8.34 7.49
C ALA A 83 -18.33 9.61 8.10
N VAL A 84 -17.03 9.85 7.87
CA VAL A 84 -16.38 11.11 8.28
C VAL A 84 -17.01 12.29 7.54
N TYR A 85 -17.16 12.18 6.22
CA TYR A 85 -17.74 13.24 5.38
C TYR A 85 -19.18 13.60 5.77
N SER A 86 -20.04 12.61 6.05
CA SER A 86 -21.43 12.85 6.43
C SER A 86 -21.57 13.52 7.81
N GLN A 87 -20.72 13.14 8.77
CA GLN A 87 -20.72 13.72 10.11
C GLN A 87 -20.14 15.13 10.13
N GLN A 88 -19.08 15.39 9.36
CA GLN A 88 -18.51 16.73 9.21
C GLN A 88 -19.44 17.66 8.41
N GLY A 89 -19.99 17.18 7.30
CA GLY A 89 -20.74 17.99 6.34
C GLY A 89 -22.21 18.20 6.73
N THR A 90 -23.01 17.13 6.67
CA THR A 90 -24.47 17.22 6.82
C THR A 90 -24.91 17.34 8.27
N ALA A 91 -24.24 16.64 9.20
CA ALA A 91 -24.60 16.65 10.62
C ALA A 91 -23.93 17.80 11.41
N GLY A 92 -22.87 18.42 10.88
CA GLY A 92 -22.08 19.44 11.58
C GLY A 92 -21.37 18.92 12.86
N ASN A 93 -21.32 17.60 13.06
CA ASN A 93 -20.74 16.96 14.23
C ASN A 93 -19.25 16.68 14.03
N ILE A 94 -18.46 17.75 14.07
CA ILE A 94 -17.01 17.72 13.94
C ILE A 94 -16.35 16.80 15.00
N PRO A 95 -16.79 16.78 16.29
CA PRO A 95 -16.20 15.88 17.28
C PRO A 95 -16.35 14.40 16.91
N LEU A 96 -17.52 13.98 16.43
CA LEU A 96 -17.74 12.59 16.02
C LEU A 96 -17.00 12.23 14.74
N ALA A 97 -16.93 13.16 13.78
CA ALA A 97 -16.11 12.98 12.58
C ALA A 97 -14.62 12.75 12.94
N ALA A 98 -14.08 13.54 13.87
CA ALA A 98 -12.72 13.38 14.37
C ALA A 98 -12.51 12.01 15.02
N ALA A 99 -13.46 11.53 15.84
CA ALA A 99 -13.40 10.21 16.44
C ALA A 99 -13.35 9.08 15.39
N PHE A 100 -14.12 9.20 14.30
CA PHE A 100 -14.05 8.25 13.19
C PHE A 100 -12.70 8.28 12.45
N THR A 101 -12.06 9.46 12.33
CA THR A 101 -10.74 9.59 11.70
C THR A 101 -9.61 8.96 12.52
N VAL A 102 -9.76 8.84 13.85
CA VAL A 102 -8.75 8.17 14.68
C VAL A 102 -8.57 6.70 14.28
N VAL A 103 -9.64 6.02 13.85
CA VAL A 103 -9.60 4.60 13.46
C VAL A 103 -8.62 4.34 12.30
N PRO A 104 -8.74 4.96 11.12
CA PRO A 104 -7.79 4.76 10.02
C PRO A 104 -6.38 5.25 10.37
N ILE A 105 -6.22 6.30 11.19
CA ILE A 105 -4.90 6.76 11.67
C ILE A 105 -4.21 5.66 12.49
N VAL A 106 -4.92 5.04 13.44
CA VAL A 106 -4.38 3.98 14.28
C VAL A 106 -4.03 2.75 13.45
N ILE A 107 -4.91 2.34 12.52
CA ILE A 107 -4.64 1.22 11.61
C ILE A 107 -3.38 1.51 10.78
N MET A 108 -3.27 2.72 10.23
CA MET A 108 -2.07 3.12 9.47
C MET A 108 -0.83 3.13 10.35
N GLY A 109 -0.92 3.61 11.59
CA GLY A 109 0.16 3.60 12.56
C GLY A 109 0.68 2.19 12.85
N PHE A 110 -0.23 1.22 13.09
CA PHE A 110 0.14 -0.18 13.26
C PHE A 110 0.74 -0.79 12.00
N TYR A 111 0.20 -0.43 10.83
CA TYR A 111 0.70 -0.92 9.55
C TYR A 111 2.13 -0.43 9.27
N LEU A 112 2.38 0.87 9.43
CA LEU A 112 3.72 1.46 9.30
C LEU A 112 4.70 0.90 10.33
N TRP A 113 4.25 0.66 11.56
CA TRP A 113 5.08 0.03 12.58
C TRP A 113 5.46 -1.41 12.22
N GLY A 114 4.52 -2.19 11.68
CA GLY A 114 4.78 -3.53 11.16
C GLY A 114 5.74 -3.51 9.97
N ALA A 115 5.50 -2.62 9.00
CA ALA A 115 6.38 -2.40 7.85
C ALA A 115 7.81 -2.06 8.28
N LYS A 116 7.95 -1.21 9.30
CA LYS A 116 9.24 -0.85 9.88
C LYS A 116 9.95 -2.01 10.52
N ARG A 117 9.24 -2.87 11.26
CA ARG A 117 9.83 -4.07 11.86
C ARG A 117 10.31 -5.10 10.84
N MET A 118 9.73 -5.13 9.64
CA MET A 118 10.16 -6.02 8.56
C MET A 118 11.43 -5.52 7.83
N GLY A 119 12.04 -4.42 8.26
CA GLY A 119 13.24 -3.86 7.62
C GLY A 119 12.96 -3.26 6.23
N ALA A 120 11.69 -3.05 5.87
CA ALA A 120 11.30 -2.53 4.56
C ALA A 120 11.82 -1.10 4.31
N PHE A 121 12.18 -0.35 5.36
CA PHE A 121 12.79 0.98 5.24
C PHE A 121 14.33 0.95 5.31
N ASP A 122 14.94 -0.16 5.69
CA ASP A 122 16.41 -0.27 5.77
C ASP A 122 17.05 -0.56 4.39
N ALA A 123 16.22 -0.95 3.42
CA ALA A 123 16.61 -1.28 2.04
C ALA A 123 16.26 -0.18 1.02
N LEU A 124 15.76 0.98 1.48
CA LEU A 124 15.50 2.18 0.67
C LEU A 124 16.67 3.15 0.74
#